data_AF-A0A252C0E9-F1
#
_entry.id   AF-A0A252C0E9-F1
#
_cell.length_a   1.000
_cell.length_b   1.000
_cell.length_c   1.000
_cell.angle_alpha   90.00
_cell.angle_beta   90.00
_cell.angle_gamma   90.00
#
_symmetry.space_group_name_H-M   'P 1'
#
loop_
_entity.id
_entity.type
_entity.pdbx_description
1 polymer ?
#
loop_
_entity_poly.entity_id
_entity_poly.type
_entity_poly.pdbx_seq_one_letter_code
_entity_poly.pdbx_strand_id
1 'polypeptide(L)' 'MREALYFDAQWYLDAYPDVNQAGVDPASHYRESGFREGRQPNAAFNGKAYIAANPDLAGYENDPFMHYVFFGAAEGRPLS' A
#
# COMPACT_ATOMS: atom_id res chain seq x y z
N MET A 1 18.91 -1.60 9.47
CA MET A 1 17.62 -1.08 9.98
C MET A 1 16.57 -1.48 8.96
N ARG A 2 15.47 -2.13 9.37
CA ARG A 2 14.28 -2.20 8.51
C ARG A 2 13.61 -0.83 8.64
N GLU A 3 13.47 -0.11 7.55
CA GLU A 3 12.67 1.13 7.54
C GLU A 3 11.23 0.76 7.88
N ALA A 4 10.60 1.52 8.78
CA ALA A 4 9.19 1.32 9.08
C ALA A 4 8.38 1.74 7.85
N LEU A 5 7.53 0.86 7.33
CA LEU A 5 6.60 1.20 6.26
C LEU A 5 5.37 1.89 6.86
N TYR A 6 5.00 3.05 6.32
CA TYR A 6 3.90 3.89 6.81
C TYR A 6 3.12 4.47 5.62
N PHE A 7 1.89 4.92 5.83
CA PHE A 7 1.17 5.68 4.81
C PHE A 7 1.73 7.09 4.73
N ASP A 8 2.28 7.49 3.57
CA ASP A 8 2.86 8.81 3.35
C ASP A 8 1.88 9.69 2.58
N ALA A 9 1.13 10.52 3.30
CA ALA A 9 0.10 11.37 2.70
C ALA A 9 0.63 12.36 1.68
N GLN A 10 1.80 12.97 1.94
CA GLN A 10 2.38 13.95 1.01
C GLN A 10 2.84 13.26 -0.25
N TRP A 11 3.60 12.16 -0.11
CA TRP A 11 4.02 11.36 -1.26
C TRP A 11 2.81 10.85 -2.06
N TYR A 12 1.75 10.41 -1.38
CA TYR A 12 0.54 9.92 -2.03
C TYR A 12 -0.12 11.00 -2.89
N LEU A 13 -0.27 12.22 -2.37
CA LEU A 13 -0.84 13.35 -3.13
C LEU A 13 0.06 13.78 -4.29
N ASP A 14 1.38 13.70 -4.13
CA ASP A 14 2.35 14.02 -5.18
C ASP A 14 2.34 12.94 -6.29
N ALA A 15 2.23 11.66 -5.91
CA ALA A 15 2.17 10.52 -6.82
C ALA A 15 0.81 10.40 -7.53
N TYR A 16 -0.26 10.90 -6.91
CA TYR A 16 -1.63 10.80 -7.40
C TYR A 16 -2.30 12.19 -7.52
N PRO A 17 -1.97 12.97 -8.57
CA PRO A 17 -2.47 14.33 -8.73
C PRO A 17 -3.99 14.43 -8.84
N ASP A 18 -4.67 13.38 -9.30
CA ASP A 18 -6.14 13.32 -9.37
C ASP A 18 -6.77 13.36 -7.97
N VAL A 19 -6.18 12.67 -6.99
CA VAL A 19 -6.62 12.71 -5.59
C VAL A 19 -6.36 14.09 -4.99
N ASN A 20 -5.19 14.67 -5.28
CA ASN A 20 -4.83 16.01 -4.82
C ASN A 20 -5.78 17.07 -5.39
N GLN A 21 -6.07 17.01 -6.69
CA GLN A 21 -7.00 17.93 -7.36
C GLN A 21 -8.45 17.75 -6.88
N ALA A 22 -8.84 16.54 -6.51
CA ALA A 22 -10.16 16.27 -5.92
C ALA A 22 -10.31 16.86 -4.51
N GLY A 23 -9.20 17.23 -3.84
CA GLY A 23 -9.22 17.83 -2.51
C GLY A 23 -9.73 16.91 -1.40
N VAL A 24 -9.68 15.59 -1.62
CA VAL A 24 -10.10 14.58 -0.65
C VAL A 24 -8.96 14.20 0.29
N ASP A 25 -9.30 13.68 1.48
CA ASP A 25 -8.30 13.16 2.41
C ASP A 25 -7.58 11.94 1.80
N PRO A 26 -6.24 11.96 1.66
CA PRO A 26 -5.51 10.91 0.95
C PRO A 26 -5.58 9.55 1.65
N ALA A 27 -5.58 9.52 2.99
CA ALA A 27 -5.66 8.27 3.74
C ALA A 27 -7.04 7.61 3.58
N SER A 28 -8.10 8.41 3.63
CA SER A 28 -9.47 7.95 3.38
C SER A 28 -9.62 7.44 1.95
N HIS A 29 -9.13 8.18 0.95
CA HIS A 29 -9.11 7.71 -0.45
C HIS A 29 -8.39 6.37 -0.58
N TYR A 30 -7.19 6.25 -0.02
CA TYR A 30 -6.41 5.02 -0.11
C TYR A 30 -7.17 3.81 0.46
N ARG A 31 -7.69 3.96 1.68
CA ARG A 31 -8.43 2.92 2.40
C ARG A 31 -9.74 2.53 1.71
N GLU A 32 -10.42 3.49 1.09
CA GLU A 32 -11.76 3.26 0.53
C GLU A 32 -11.70 2.71 -0.90
N SER A 33 -10.72 3.14 -1.71
CA SER A 33 -10.60 2.69 -3.10
C SER A 33 -9.16 2.53 -3.60
N GLY A 34 -8.23 3.37 -3.12
CA GLY A 34 -6.87 3.45 -3.68
C GLY A 34 -6.11 2.12 -3.69
N PHE A 35 -6.21 1.30 -2.63
CA PHE A 35 -5.55 0.00 -2.62
C PHE A 35 -6.11 -0.95 -3.70
N ARG A 36 -7.43 -0.89 -3.98
CA ARG A 36 -8.08 -1.69 -5.03
C ARG A 36 -7.74 -1.20 -6.43
N GLU A 37 -7.51 0.10 -6.56
CA GLU A 37 -6.97 0.72 -7.78
C GLU A 37 -5.49 0.37 -8.01
N GLY A 38 -4.85 -0.34 -7.06
CA GLY A 38 -3.44 -0.70 -7.12
C GLY A 38 -2.50 0.46 -6.82
N ARG A 39 -3.00 1.53 -6.18
CA ARG A 39 -2.18 2.64 -5.70
C ARG A 39 -1.32 2.20 -4.53
N GLN A 40 -0.17 2.84 -4.41
CA GLN A 40 0.83 2.56 -3.38
C GLN A 40 0.64 3.57 -2.23
N PRO A 41 0.84 3.16 -0.98
CA PRO A 41 0.68 4.04 0.18
C PRO A 41 1.91 4.93 0.45
N ASN A 42 3.06 4.58 -0.15
CA ASN A 42 4.34 5.27 -0.04
C ASN A 42 5.27 4.79 -1.18
N ALA A 43 6.45 5.40 -1.28
CA ALA A 43 7.46 5.06 -2.31
C ALA A 43 8.09 3.66 -2.18
N ALA A 44 8.02 3.05 -1.00
CA ALA A 44 8.75 1.83 -0.64
C ALA A 44 7.90 0.56 -0.70
N PHE A 45 6.56 0.68 -0.80
CA PHE A 45 5.65 -0.46 -0.80
C PHE A 45 4.88 -0.58 -2.11
N ASN A 46 5.08 -1.69 -2.82
CA ASN A 46 4.31 -2.05 -4.00
C ASN A 46 3.45 -3.29 -3.70
N GLY A 47 2.13 -3.09 -3.59
CA GLY A 47 1.20 -4.18 -3.25
C GLY A 47 1.20 -5.32 -4.27
N LYS A 48 1.43 -5.04 -5.57
CA LYS A 48 1.52 -6.07 -6.61
C LYS A 48 2.79 -6.89 -6.47
N ALA A 49 3.93 -6.24 -6.20
CA ALA A 49 5.19 -6.93 -5.94
C ALA A 49 5.11 -7.79 -4.68
N TYR A 50 4.51 -7.25 -3.61
CA TYR A 50 4.29 -7.98 -2.37
C TYR A 50 3.44 -9.24 -2.58
N ILE A 51 2.31 -9.15 -3.32
CA ILE A 51 1.51 -10.35 -3.66
C ILE A 51 2.31 -11.33 -4.52
N ALA A 52 3.06 -10.86 -5.52
CA ALA A 52 3.87 -11.74 -6.37
C ALA A 52 4.95 -12.50 -5.58
N ALA A 53 5.54 -11.87 -4.56
CA ALA A 53 6.53 -12.48 -3.69
C ALA A 53 5.92 -13.41 -2.61
N ASN A 54 4.60 -13.38 -2.44
CA ASN A 54 3.86 -14.14 -1.43
C ASN A 54 2.69 -14.88 -2.09
N PRO A 55 2.94 -16.02 -2.78
CA PRO A 55 1.95 -16.68 -3.63
C PRO A 55 0.70 -17.18 -2.90
N ASP A 56 0.76 -17.36 -1.58
CA ASP A 56 -0.39 -17.69 -0.74
C ASP A 56 -1.42 -16.54 -0.66
N LEU A 57 -1.02 -15.32 -1.04
CA LEU A 57 -1.90 -14.16 -1.22
C LEU A 57 -2.43 -14.04 -2.66
N ALA A 58 -2.24 -15.06 -3.51
CA ALA A 58 -2.86 -15.07 -4.83
C ALA A 58 -4.39 -15.04 -4.70
N GLY A 59 -5.02 -14.01 -5.29
CA GLY A 59 -6.46 -13.77 -5.12
C GLY A 59 -6.83 -13.03 -3.83
N TYR A 60 -5.85 -12.49 -3.09
CA TYR A 60 -6.13 -11.62 -1.95
C TYR A 60 -6.74 -10.29 -2.42
N GLU A 61 -8.03 -10.09 -2.13
CA GLU A 61 -8.79 -8.90 -2.56
C GLU A 61 -8.75 -7.74 -1.55
N ASN A 62 -8.19 -7.98 -0.36
CA ASN A 62 -8.04 -6.98 0.69
C ASN A 62 -6.73 -6.19 0.53
N ASP A 63 -6.56 -5.15 1.34
CA ASP A 63 -5.42 -4.25 1.26
C ASP A 63 -4.07 -4.96 1.56
N PRO A 64 -3.18 -5.12 0.57
CA PRO A 64 -1.90 -5.80 0.75
C PRO A 64 -0.97 -5.05 1.71
N PHE A 65 -1.08 -3.72 1.78
CA PHE A 65 -0.29 -2.91 2.71
C PHE A 65 -0.69 -3.21 4.15
N MET A 66 -2.00 -3.27 4.42
CA MET A 66 -2.50 -3.61 5.75
C MET A 66 -2.15 -5.05 6.14
N HIS A 67 -2.18 -5.99 5.20
CA HIS A 67 -1.67 -7.34 5.45
C HIS A 67 -0.19 -7.30 5.88
N TYR A 68 0.65 -6.54 5.18
CA TYR A 68 2.06 -6.42 5.54
C TYR A 68 2.24 -5.82 6.94
N VAL A 69 1.55 -4.71 7.23
CA VAL A 69 1.66 -4.00 8.51
C VAL A 69 1.26 -4.88 9.68
N PHE A 70 0.16 -5.64 9.57
CA PHE A 70 -0.34 -6.44 10.68
C PHE A 70 0.31 -7.83 10.80
N PHE A 71 0.75 -8.42 9.70
CA PHE A 71 1.23 -9.81 9.66
C PHE A 71 2.59 -9.92 8.99
N GLY A 72 2.70 -9.44 7.75
CA GLY A 72 3.86 -9.72 6.90
C GLY A 72 5.20 -9.26 7.47
N ALA A 73 5.24 -8.13 8.16
CA ALA A 73 6.45 -7.64 8.82
C ALA A 73 6.94 -8.59 9.93
N ALA A 74 6.01 -9.07 10.78
CA ALA A 74 6.30 -10.00 11.87
C ALA A 74 6.62 -11.41 11.36
N GLU A 75 5.98 -11.84 10.28
CA GLU A 75 6.25 -13.10 9.59
C GLU A 75 7.54 -13.07 8.75
N GLY A 76 8.15 -11.89 8.57
CA GLY A 76 9.37 -11.73 7.78
C GLY A 76 9.16 -11.85 6.27
N ARG A 77 7.94 -11.64 5.78
CA ARG A 77 7.59 -11.78 4.36
C ARG A 77 8.40 -10.85 3.45
N PRO A 78 8.84 -11.35 2.28
CA PRO A 78 9.52 -10.53 1.30
C PRO A 78 8.56 -9.49 0.67
N LEU A 79 9.11 -8.36 0.24
CA LEU A 79 8.37 -7.30 -0.45
C LEU A 79 8.43 -7.41 -1.98
N SER A 80 9.37 -8.19 -2.50
CA SER A 80 9.62 -8.44 -3.93
C SER A 80 10.45 -9.70 -4.11
#